data_AF-A0A7J3U508-F1
#
_entry.id   AF-A0A7J3U508-F1
#
_cell.length_a   1.000
_cell.length_b   1.000
_cell.length_c   1.000
_cell.angle_alpha   90.00
_cell.angle_beta   90.00
_cell.angle_gamma   90.00
#
_symmetry.space_group_name_H-M   'P 1'
#
loop_
_entity.id
_entity.type
_entity.pdbx_description
1 polymer ?
#
loop_
_entity_poly.entity_id
_entity_poly.type
_entity_poly.pdbx_seq_one_letter_code
_entity_poly.pdbx_strand_id
1 'polypeptide(L)'
;MKRMVAVIIVGLMVFEGISFVASDRTAVSPSAAEDRQVETSVSSDDTYGIQWEKSYGRNPMWSARYEGPQPVGDADNDWKNELLIGGRDPFLRVMKWDESKQTYYEQAKII
;
A
#
# COMPACT_ATOMS: atom_id res chain seq x y z
N MET A 1 -9.16 -35.89 -26.34
CA MET A 1 -10.23 -34.88 -26.31
C MET A 1 -10.32 -34.12 -24.99
N LYS A 2 -10.53 -34.77 -23.83
CA LYS A 2 -10.65 -34.07 -22.52
C LYS A 2 -9.44 -33.21 -22.11
N ARG A 3 -8.21 -33.63 -22.45
CA ARG A 3 -6.97 -32.87 -22.17
C ARG A 3 -6.77 -31.65 -23.07
N MET A 4 -7.29 -31.66 -24.30
CA MET A 4 -7.24 -30.49 -25.20
C MET A 4 -8.23 -29.41 -24.76
N VAL A 5 -9.41 -29.81 -24.28
CA VAL A 5 -10.43 -28.86 -23.79
C VAL A 5 -9.93 -28.10 -22.56
N ALA A 6 -9.20 -28.77 -21.65
CA ALA A 6 -8.62 -28.13 -20.47
C ALA A 6 -7.55 -27.07 -20.81
N VAL A 7 -6.71 -27.31 -21.83
CA VAL A 7 -5.69 -26.34 -22.28
C VAL A 7 -6.33 -25.10 -22.91
N ILE A 8 -7.44 -25.26 -23.63
CA ILE A 8 -8.16 -24.14 -24.24
C ILE A 8 -8.83 -23.26 -23.17
N ILE A 9 -9.41 -23.87 -22.12
CA ILE A 9 -10.06 -23.13 -21.03
C ILE A 9 -9.02 -22.37 -20.19
N VAL A 10 -7.86 -22.98 -19.87
CA VAL A 10 -6.78 -22.30 -19.15
C VAL A 10 -6.16 -21.18 -20.00
N GLY A 11 -6.04 -21.36 -21.31
CA GLY A 11 -5.56 -20.29 -22.21
C GLY A 11 -6.49 -19.08 -22.29
N LEU A 12 -7.81 -19.30 -22.26
CA LEU A 12 -8.81 -18.21 -22.27
C LEU A 12 -8.78 -17.38 -20.98
N MET A 13 -8.47 -17.98 -19.83
CA MET A 13 -8.39 -17.26 -18.55
C MET A 13 -7.15 -16.36 -18.40
N VAL A 14 -6.15 -16.48 -19.28
CA VAL A 14 -4.91 -15.67 -19.22
C VAL A 14 -4.99 -14.41 -20.09
N PHE A 15 -6.06 -14.25 -20.89
CA PHE A 15 -6.19 -13.12 -21.81
C PHE A 15 -7.09 -11.96 -21.33
N GLU A 16 -7.71 -12.08 -20.16
CA GLU A 16 -8.51 -10.99 -19.56
C GLU A 16 -7.62 -10.09 -18.70
N GLY A 17 -6.82 -9.24 -19.34
CA GLY A 17 -5.95 -8.33 -18.58
C GLY A 17 -5.26 -7.22 -19.36
N ILE A 18 -5.65 -6.94 -20.60
CA ILE A 18 -5.02 -5.85 -21.37
C ILE A 18 -6.09 -4.85 -21.77
N SER A 19 -6.31 -3.84 -20.92
CA SER A 19 -7.10 -2.66 -21.30
C SER A 19 -6.29 -1.82 -22.28
N PHE A 20 -6.73 -1.77 -23.53
CA PHE A 20 -6.20 -0.85 -24.54
C PHE A 20 -6.81 0.54 -24.29
N VAL A 21 -5.99 1.49 -23.84
CA VAL A 21 -6.39 2.91 -23.84
C VAL A 21 -6.03 3.50 -25.20
N ALA A 22 -7.04 3.87 -25.98
CA ALA A 22 -6.86 4.66 -27.19
C ALA A 22 -6.44 6.08 -26.78
N SER A 23 -5.19 6.45 -27.08
CA SER A 23 -4.70 7.83 -26.90
C SER A 23 -5.16 8.65 -28.10
N ASP A 24 -6.20 9.46 -27.92
CA ASP A 24 -6.60 10.45 -28.92
C ASP A 24 -5.61 11.63 -28.85
N ARG A 25 -4.63 11.63 -29.75
CA ARG A 25 -3.64 12.71 -29.85
C ARG A 25 -4.24 13.86 -30.65
N THR A 26 -4.96 14.75 -29.98
CA THR A 26 -5.10 16.12 -30.47
C THR A 26 -3.76 16.82 -30.36
N ALA A 27 -3.11 17.02 -31.51
CA ALA A 27 -1.86 17.76 -31.59
C ALA A 27 -2.12 19.23 -31.24
N VAL A 28 -1.66 19.67 -30.07
CA VAL A 28 -1.54 21.10 -29.72
C VAL A 28 -0.09 21.37 -29.32
N SER A 29 0.46 22.43 -29.91
CA SER A 29 1.87 22.86 -29.84
C SER A 29 2.34 23.23 -28.42
N PRO A 30 3.65 23.18 -28.14
CA PRO A 30 4.15 23.27 -26.77
C PRO A 30 4.32 24.74 -26.35
N SER A 31 3.76 25.13 -25.20
CA SER A 31 4.18 26.34 -24.50
C SER A 31 4.31 26.09 -23.00
N ALA A 32 5.54 26.26 -22.52
CA ALA A 32 5.99 26.52 -21.16
C ALA A 32 5.60 25.50 -20.06
N ALA A 33 6.64 24.97 -19.43
CA ALA A 33 6.58 24.03 -18.32
C ALA A 33 5.88 24.62 -17.10
N GLU A 34 4.79 23.99 -16.69
CA GLU A 34 4.34 23.98 -15.30
C GLU A 34 4.28 22.52 -14.85
N ASP A 35 4.96 22.26 -13.73
CA ASP A 35 5.08 20.97 -13.05
C ASP A 35 3.69 20.49 -12.60
N ARG A 36 3.05 19.69 -13.46
CA ARG A 36 1.73 19.12 -13.17
C ARG A 36 1.93 17.89 -12.30
N GLN A 37 1.92 18.09 -10.98
CA GLN A 37 1.75 16.98 -10.05
C GLN A 37 0.48 16.22 -10.44
N VAL A 38 0.67 14.99 -10.91
CA VAL A 38 -0.43 14.07 -11.20
C VAL A 38 -0.94 13.59 -9.83
N GLU A 39 -1.85 14.37 -9.25
CA GLU A 39 -2.68 13.87 -8.17
C GLU A 39 -3.49 12.70 -8.74
N THR A 40 -3.08 11.49 -8.35
CA THR A 40 -3.90 10.29 -8.57
C THR A 40 -5.16 10.50 -7.73
N SER A 41 -6.25 10.89 -8.38
CA SER A 41 -7.56 10.99 -7.74
C SER A 41 -7.96 9.59 -7.26
N VAL A 42 -7.75 9.31 -5.97
CA VAL A 42 -8.32 8.14 -5.31
C VAL A 42 -9.83 8.28 -5.43
N SER A 43 -10.47 7.41 -6.23
CA SER A 43 -11.92 7.31 -6.28
C SER A 43 -12.39 6.99 -4.87
N SER A 44 -12.95 7.98 -4.19
CA SER A 44 -13.56 7.83 -2.88
C SER A 44 -14.90 7.13 -3.06
N ASP A 45 -14.84 5.84 -3.38
CA ASP A 45 -15.93 4.94 -3.05
C ASP A 45 -16.04 4.98 -1.51
N ASP A 46 -17.23 5.22 -0.99
CA ASP A 46 -17.54 5.42 0.46
C ASP A 46 -17.39 4.12 1.28
N THR A 47 -16.38 3.32 0.92
CA THR A 47 -16.11 1.98 1.42
C THR A 47 -14.76 1.97 2.11
N TYR A 48 -14.73 1.46 3.33
CA TYR A 48 -13.48 1.27 4.07
C TYR A 48 -12.68 0.13 3.45
N GLY A 49 -11.45 0.44 3.03
CA GLY A 49 -10.46 -0.54 2.57
C GLY A 49 -9.30 -0.69 3.55
N ILE A 50 -8.60 -1.82 3.48
CA ILE A 50 -7.33 -2.02 4.20
C ILE A 50 -6.22 -1.35 3.39
N GLN A 51 -5.64 -0.27 3.91
CA GLN A 51 -4.51 0.41 3.27
C GLN A 51 -3.18 -0.29 3.57
N TRP A 52 -3.04 -0.86 4.77
CA TRP A 52 -1.80 -1.49 5.22
C TRP A 52 -2.07 -2.54 6.29
N GLU A 53 -1.30 -3.63 6.24
CA GLU A 53 -1.28 -4.64 7.30
C GLU A 53 0.15 -5.17 7.51
N LYS A 54 0.44 -5.59 8.75
CA LYS A 54 1.70 -6.29 9.08
C LYS A 54 1.43 -7.39 10.09
N SER A 55 1.86 -8.60 9.73
CA SER A 55 1.81 -9.77 10.60
C SER A 55 3.11 -9.92 11.38
N TYR A 56 3.02 -10.05 12.70
CA TYR A 56 4.15 -10.34 13.59
C TYR A 56 4.26 -11.81 13.99
N GLY A 57 3.60 -12.69 13.22
CA GLY A 57 3.58 -14.13 13.45
C GLY A 57 2.38 -14.63 14.26
N ARG A 58 2.34 -15.94 14.47
CA ARG A 58 1.19 -16.64 15.09
C ARG A 58 1.32 -16.85 16.60
N ASN A 59 2.48 -16.61 17.20
CA ASN A 59 2.72 -16.99 18.60
C ASN A 59 2.13 -15.93 19.55
N PRO A 60 1.08 -16.25 20.33
CA PRO A 60 0.40 -15.27 21.19
C PRO A 60 1.26 -14.70 22.32
N MET A 61 2.38 -15.35 22.65
CA MET A 61 3.27 -14.95 23.75
C MET A 61 4.42 -14.05 23.29
N TRP A 62 4.77 -14.08 22.00
CA TRP A 62 5.99 -13.45 21.47
C TRP A 62 5.78 -12.61 20.21
N SER A 63 4.63 -12.74 19.55
CA SER A 63 4.27 -11.88 18.43
C SER A 63 3.73 -10.55 18.97
N ALA A 64 4.12 -9.44 18.34
CA ALA A 64 3.55 -8.13 18.64
C ALA A 64 2.04 -8.17 18.36
N ARG A 65 1.28 -8.27 19.44
CA ARG A 65 -0.18 -8.13 19.43
C ARG A 65 -0.50 -6.77 19.98
N TYR A 66 -1.28 -6.00 19.21
CA TYR A 66 -1.75 -4.70 19.61
C TYR A 66 -2.59 -4.83 20.87
N GLU A 67 -2.14 -4.20 21.96
CA GLU A 67 -2.89 -4.10 23.20
C GLU A 67 -2.96 -2.63 23.62
N GLY A 68 -4.19 -2.14 23.82
CA GLY A 68 -4.43 -0.76 24.24
C GLY A 68 -4.27 0.29 23.12
N PRO A 69 -4.43 1.58 23.49
CA PRO A 69 -4.31 2.70 22.56
C PRO A 69 -2.93 2.77 21.92
N GLN A 70 -2.88 2.93 20.60
CA GLN A 70 -1.63 3.10 19.84
C GLN A 70 -1.48 4.60 19.50
N PRO A 71 -0.46 5.29 20.04
CA PRO A 71 -0.27 6.71 19.77
C PRO A 71 0.16 6.93 18.32
N VAL A 72 -0.26 8.08 17.78
CA VAL A 72 0.15 8.60 16.48
C VAL A 72 0.67 10.01 16.70
N GLY A 73 1.83 10.33 16.15
CA GLY A 73 2.43 11.65 16.29
C GLY A 73 3.81 11.74 15.67
N ASP A 74 4.32 12.96 15.56
CA ASP A 74 5.67 13.28 15.08
C ASP A 74 6.72 12.92 16.15
N ALA A 75 7.29 11.73 16.04
CA ALA A 75 8.21 11.18 17.02
C ALA A 75 9.67 11.56 16.73
N ASP A 76 10.00 11.98 15.50
CA ASP A 76 11.35 12.34 15.08
C ASP A 76 11.54 13.82 14.70
N ASN A 77 10.50 14.64 14.84
CA ASN A 77 10.42 16.08 14.53
C ASN A 77 10.65 16.40 13.05
N ASP A 78 10.18 15.54 12.15
CA ASP A 78 10.25 15.79 10.70
C ASP A 78 8.95 16.35 10.10
N TRP A 79 7.99 16.74 10.96
CA TRP A 79 6.66 17.25 10.61
C TRP A 79 5.71 16.22 10.00
N LYS A 80 6.06 14.93 10.02
CA LYS A 80 5.18 13.82 9.64
C LYS A 80 4.86 12.99 10.87
N ASN A 81 3.71 12.32 10.84
CA ASN A 81 3.31 11.46 11.95
C ASN A 81 3.81 10.03 11.73
N GLU A 82 4.29 9.42 12.80
CA GLU A 82 4.57 8.00 12.90
C GLU A 82 3.45 7.28 13.66
N LEU A 83 3.28 6.00 13.35
CA LEU A 83 2.47 5.08 14.14
C LEU A 83 3.37 4.33 15.13
N LEU A 84 3.08 4.45 16.42
CA LEU A 84 3.81 3.75 17.47
C LEU A 84 3.07 2.45 17.82
N ILE A 85 3.76 1.33 17.63
CA ILE A 85 3.23 0.00 17.89
C ILE A 85 3.89 -0.57 19.15
N GLY A 86 3.09 -0.70 20.20
CA GLY A 86 3.42 -1.47 21.40
C GLY A 86 2.56 -2.73 21.48
N GLY A 87 3.17 -3.83 21.95
CA GLY A 87 2.46 -5.09 22.15
C GLY A 87 2.98 -5.86 23.34
N ARG A 88 2.71 -7.18 23.35
CA ARG A 88 3.19 -8.10 24.38
C ARG A 88 4.69 -8.40 24.29
N ASP A 89 5.32 -8.13 23.15
CA ASP A 89 6.77 -8.23 23.01
C ASP A 89 7.45 -7.03 23.71
N PRO A 90 8.71 -7.17 24.17
CA PRO A 90 9.40 -6.12 24.93
C PRO A 90 9.93 -5.01 24.00
N PHE A 91 9.20 -4.69 22.93
CA PHE A 91 9.66 -3.78 21.89
C PHE A 91 8.58 -2.74 21.57
N LEU A 92 9.00 -1.48 21.51
CA LEU A 92 8.22 -0.41 20.89
C LEU A 92 8.72 -0.22 19.46
N ARG A 93 7.80 -0.18 18.50
CA ARG A 93 8.13 -0.03 17.08
C ARG A 93 7.60 1.30 16.57
N VAL A 94 8.43 2.00 15.80
CA VAL A 94 8.05 3.26 15.15
C VAL A 94 7.87 2.96 13.67
N MET A 95 6.65 3.13 13.18
CA MET A 95 6.28 2.90 11.79
C MET A 95 6.13 4.23 11.06
N LYS A 96 6.83 4.36 9.93
CA LYS A 96 6.82 5.57 9.10
C LYS A 96 6.23 5.29 7.73
N TRP A 97 5.48 6.24 7.20
CA TRP A 97 4.88 6.15 5.87
C TRP A 97 5.92 6.38 4.77
N ASP A 98 5.98 5.47 3.80
CA ASP A 98 6.73 5.62 2.56
C ASP A 98 5.79 6.11 1.45
N GLU A 99 5.89 7.39 1.09
CA GLU A 99 5.08 8.01 0.04
C GLU A 99 5.30 7.37 -1.33
N SER A 100 6.49 6.83 -1.60
CA SER A 100 6.79 6.22 -2.90
C SER A 100 6.20 4.82 -3.02
N LYS A 101 6.23 4.05 -1.93
CA LYS A 101 5.75 2.66 -1.89
C LYS A 101 4.30 2.54 -1.42
N GLN A 102 3.70 3.64 -0.96
CA GLN A 102 2.36 3.67 -0.38
C GLN A 102 2.18 2.61 0.72
N THR A 103 3.15 2.53 1.63
CA THR A 103 3.17 1.53 2.71
C THR A 103 3.94 2.02 3.93
N TYR A 104 3.74 1.41 5.10
CA TYR A 104 4.56 1.70 6.28
C TYR A 104 5.79 0.80 6.35
N TYR A 105 6.92 1.37 6.76
CA TYR A 105 8.14 0.64 7.12
C TYR A 105 8.51 0.86 8.59
N GLU A 106 9.22 -0.10 9.19
CA GLU A 106 9.71 0.02 10.57
C GLU A 106 10.98 0.87 10.56
N GLN A 107 10.88 2.11 11.05
CA GLN A 107 12.00 3.03 11.13
C GLN A 107 12.88 2.72 12.34
N ALA A 108 12.26 2.42 13.49
CA ALA A 108 12.97 2.14 14.72
C ALA A 108 12.30 1.01 15.50
N LYS A 109 13.13 0.28 16.25
CA LYS A 109 12.75 -0.74 17.22
C LYS A 109 13.48 -0.44 18.53
N ILE A 110 12.72 -0.05 19.54
CA ILE A 110 13.20 0.41 20.84
C ILE A 110 12.98 -0.71 21.88
N ILE A 111 13.94 -0.87 22.80
CA ILE A 111 13.94 -1.84 23.90
C ILE A 111 13.79 -1.09 25.22
#